data_AF-A0A0K0EJC1-F1
#
_entry.id   AF-A0A0K0EJC1-F1
#
_cell.length_a   1.000
_cell.length_b   1.000
_cell.length_c   1.000
_cell.angle_alpha   90.00
_cell.angle_beta   90.00
_cell.angle_gamma   90.00
#
_symmetry.space_group_name_H-M   'P 1'
#
loop_
_entity.id
_entity.type
_entity.pdbx_description
1 polymer ?
#
loop_
_entity_poly.entity_id
_entity_poly.type
_entity_poly.pdbx_seq_one_letter_code
_entity_poly.pdbx_strand_id
1 'polypeptide(L)'
;MQCNKGLIFFIIAIVIIILCSVIGNILYFDNYNDESRCFTIAYNTSGGKAGLYFLHIGNILSIIFFIFAIISLISKRLNLFWSLLIICILRIIVNISGIVLLAIALTNNNCNSGEAIAGLAINMIGIFVILISFCFKKRSNSRNDECTYS
;
A
#
# COMPACT_ATOMS: atom_id res chain seq x y z
N MET A 1 -24.91 15.05 -18.53
CA MET A 1 -24.55 13.61 -18.39
C MET A 1 -23.24 13.51 -17.60
N GLN A 2 -23.28 13.56 -16.26
CA GLN A 2 -22.06 13.55 -15.44
C GLN A 2 -21.52 12.13 -15.33
N CYS A 3 -20.43 11.86 -16.07
CA CYS A 3 -19.75 10.58 -16.02
C CYS A 3 -19.10 10.36 -14.65
N ASN A 4 -19.78 9.59 -13.81
CA ASN A 4 -19.30 9.07 -12.52
C ASN A 4 -18.11 8.07 -12.66
N LYS A 5 -17.48 7.99 -13.84
CA LYS A 5 -16.41 7.04 -14.18
C LYS A 5 -15.20 7.18 -13.25
N GLY A 6 -14.86 8.41 -12.83
CA GLY A 6 -13.74 8.65 -11.92
C GLY A 6 -13.95 8.08 -10.51
N LEU A 7 -15.21 7.99 -10.05
CA LEU A 7 -15.56 7.43 -8.75
C LEU A 7 -15.54 5.89 -8.80
N ILE A 8 -16.03 5.30 -9.89
CA ILE A 8 -15.93 3.85 -10.15
C ILE A 8 -14.46 3.42 -10.21
N PHE A 9 -13.60 4.14 -10.94
CA PHE A 9 -12.17 3.83 -11.02
C PHE A 9 -11.49 3.89 -9.65
N PHE A 10 -11.87 4.87 -8.82
CA PHE A 10 -11.35 5.01 -7.46
C PHE A 10 -11.79 3.85 -6.55
N ILE A 11 -13.05 3.42 -6.64
CA ILE A 11 -13.55 2.24 -5.89
C ILE A 11 -12.79 0.98 -6.33
N ILE A 12 -12.63 0.76 -7.64
CA ILE A 12 -11.88 -0.39 -8.16
C ILE A 12 -10.44 -0.37 -7.63
N ALA A 13 -9.78 0.79 -7.64
CA ALA A 13 -8.42 0.94 -7.12
C ALA A 13 -8.34 0.62 -5.61
N ILE A 14 -9.34 1.03 -4.81
CA ILE A 14 -9.45 0.68 -3.39
C ILE A 14 -9.62 -0.83 -3.20
N VAL A 15 -10.45 -1.49 -4.01
CA VAL A 15 -10.65 -2.95 -3.92
C VAL A 15 -9.34 -3.68 -4.24
N ILE A 16 -8.64 -3.26 -5.30
CA ILE A 16 -7.36 -3.86 -5.70
C ILE A 16 -6.33 -3.74 -4.57
N ILE A 17 -6.18 -2.57 -3.94
CA ILE A 17 -5.18 -2.41 -2.88
C ILE A 17 -5.53 -3.25 -1.64
N ILE A 18 -6.81 -3.42 -1.32
CA ILE A 18 -7.24 -4.30 -0.21
C ILE A 18 -6.87 -5.74 -0.54
N LEU A 19 -7.20 -6.21 -1.73
CA LEU A 19 -6.87 -7.58 -2.17
C LEU A 19 -5.36 -7.82 -2.17
N CYS A 20 -4.57 -6.90 -2.74
CA CYS A 20 -3.11 -6.98 -2.72
C CYS A 20 -2.55 -6.98 -1.29
N SER A 21 -3.12 -6.19 -0.38
CA SER A 21 -2.69 -6.15 1.01
C SER A 21 -3.03 -7.43 1.77
N VAL A 22 -4.20 -8.04 1.50
CA VAL A 22 -4.61 -9.31 2.09
C VAL A 22 -3.73 -10.44 1.59
N ILE A 23 -3.58 -10.59 0.26
CA ILE A 23 -2.73 -11.63 -0.34
C ILE A 23 -1.29 -11.48 0.13
N GLY A 24 -0.78 -10.24 0.15
CA GLY A 24 0.58 -9.97 0.59
C GLY A 24 0.84 -10.35 2.06
N ASN A 25 -0.11 -10.04 2.94
CA ASN A 25 -0.02 -10.45 4.35
C ASN A 25 -0.16 -11.96 4.53
N ILE A 26 -1.02 -12.64 3.76
CA ILE A 26 -1.17 -14.10 3.83
C ILE A 26 0.16 -14.77 3.46
N LEU A 27 0.76 -14.43 2.33
CA LEU A 27 2.06 -14.98 1.90
C LEU A 27 3.17 -14.71 2.91
N TYR A 28 3.15 -13.52 3.53
CA TYR A 28 4.08 -13.18 4.59
C TYR A 28 3.93 -14.08 5.82
N PHE A 29 2.69 -14.31 6.28
CA PHE A 29 2.42 -15.15 7.45
C PHE A 29 2.65 -16.63 7.19
N ASP A 30 2.36 -17.11 5.98
CA ASP A 30 2.57 -18.51 5.61
C ASP A 30 4.06 -18.85 5.66
N ASN A 31 4.89 -18.04 4.99
CA ASN A 31 6.35 -18.21 5.01
C ASN A 31 6.95 -17.99 6.41
N TYR A 32 6.36 -17.11 7.22
CA TYR A 32 6.75 -16.99 8.64
C TYR A 32 6.46 -18.28 9.40
N ASN A 33 5.33 -18.94 9.16
CA ASN A 33 4.99 -20.17 9.88
C ASN A 33 5.89 -21.34 9.45
N ASP A 34 6.21 -21.43 8.16
CA ASP A 34 7.09 -22.46 7.63
C ASP A 34 8.53 -22.34 8.17
N GLU A 35 9.05 -21.13 8.30
CA GLU A 35 10.40 -20.87 8.83
C GLU A 35 10.42 -20.12 10.18
N SER A 36 9.42 -20.37 11.02
CA SER A 36 9.18 -19.60 12.25
C SER A 36 10.41 -19.40 13.14
N ARG A 37 11.26 -20.43 13.28
CA ARG A 37 12.48 -20.36 14.08
C ARG A 37 13.53 -19.43 13.47
N CYS A 38 13.73 -19.51 12.15
CA CYS A 38 14.69 -18.66 11.44
C CYS A 38 14.22 -17.20 11.46
N PHE A 39 12.94 -16.98 11.15
CA PHE A 39 12.32 -15.66 11.17
C PHE A 39 12.38 -15.03 12.55
N THR A 40 12.12 -15.78 13.62
CA THR A 40 12.23 -15.25 15.00
C THR A 40 13.64 -14.75 15.32
N ILE A 41 14.67 -15.47 14.88
CA ILE A 41 16.07 -15.07 15.09
C ILE A 41 16.37 -13.81 14.26
N ALA A 42 16.06 -13.84 12.96
CA ALA A 42 16.29 -12.71 12.07
C ALA A 42 15.58 -11.44 12.53
N TYR A 43 14.33 -11.57 13.01
CA TYR A 43 13.50 -10.46 13.45
C TYR A 43 13.91 -9.90 14.79
N ASN A 44 14.67 -10.65 15.61
CA ASN A 44 15.20 -10.14 16.84
C ASN A 44 16.51 -9.34 16.69
N THR A 45 17.11 -9.33 15.49
CA THR A 45 18.22 -8.43 15.17
C THR A 45 17.76 -6.98 15.08
N SER A 46 18.67 -6.02 15.26
CA SER A 46 18.35 -4.58 15.14
C SER A 46 17.73 -4.23 13.78
N GLY A 47 18.24 -4.82 12.70
CA GLY A 47 17.72 -4.64 11.35
C GLY A 47 16.33 -5.26 11.17
N GLY A 48 16.12 -6.48 11.67
CA GLY A 48 14.83 -7.16 11.62
C GLY A 48 13.74 -6.42 12.39
N LYS A 49 14.03 -5.97 13.62
CA LYS A 49 13.10 -5.17 14.43
C LYS A 49 12.74 -3.85 13.75
N ALA A 50 13.74 -3.15 13.21
CA ALA A 50 13.51 -1.90 12.49
C ALA A 50 12.63 -2.14 11.25
N GLY A 51 12.90 -3.20 10.48
CA GLY A 51 12.12 -3.57 9.32
C GLY A 51 10.65 -3.88 9.66
N LEU A 52 10.41 -4.69 10.69
CA LEU A 52 9.07 -4.97 11.22
C LEU A 52 8.36 -3.68 11.64
N TYR A 53 9.04 -2.79 12.35
CA TYR A 53 8.46 -1.54 12.84
C TYR A 53 8.03 -0.63 11.68
N PHE A 54 8.87 -0.50 10.65
CA PHE A 54 8.51 0.22 9.43
C PHE A 54 7.31 -0.41 8.74
N LEU A 55 7.26 -1.73 8.56
CA LEU A 55 6.08 -2.39 7.98
C LEU A 55 4.81 -2.13 8.81
N HIS A 56 4.94 -2.10 10.14
CA HIS A 56 3.80 -1.80 11.02
C HIS A 56 3.31 -0.36 10.84
N ILE A 57 4.22 0.62 10.75
CA ILE A 57 3.88 2.00 10.40
C ILE A 57 3.19 2.05 9.03
N GLY A 58 3.70 1.31 8.04
CA GLY A 58 3.11 1.21 6.70
C GLY A 58 1.67 0.68 6.71
N ASN A 59 1.39 -0.33 7.53
CA ASN A 59 0.04 -0.85 7.73
C ASN A 59 -0.88 0.18 8.42
N ILE A 60 -0.40 0.90 9.44
CA ILE A 60 -1.16 1.98 10.07
C ILE A 60 -1.48 3.10 9.07
N LEU A 61 -0.51 3.50 8.24
CA LEU A 61 -0.72 4.46 7.16
C LEU A 61 -1.76 3.98 6.14
N SER A 62 -1.84 2.67 5.90
CA SER A 62 -2.87 2.07 5.05
C SER A 62 -4.27 2.24 5.65
N ILE A 63 -4.43 2.01 6.95
CA ILE A 63 -5.69 2.20 7.66
C ILE A 63 -6.10 3.68 7.60
N ILE A 64 -5.17 4.59 7.88
CA ILE A 64 -5.41 6.04 7.78
C ILE A 64 -5.83 6.40 6.36
N PHE A 65 -5.12 5.91 5.33
CA PHE A 65 -5.49 6.11 3.93
C PHE A 65 -6.93 5.68 3.64
N PHE A 66 -7.33 4.49 4.09
CA PHE A 66 -8.70 3.99 3.88
C PHE A 66 -9.75 4.87 4.56
N ILE A 67 -9.51 5.31 5.81
CA ILE A 67 -10.41 6.21 6.52
C ILE A 67 -10.57 7.52 5.75
N PHE A 68 -9.46 8.15 5.33
CA PHE A 68 -9.49 9.39 4.56
C PHE A 68 -10.16 9.20 3.19
N ALA A 69 -9.93 8.07 2.53
CA ALA A 69 -10.56 7.74 1.25
C ALA A 69 -12.08 7.64 1.41
N ILE A 70 -12.58 6.94 2.44
CA ILE A 70 -14.02 6.83 2.74
C ILE A 70 -14.63 8.20 3.05
N ILE A 71 -13.98 9.00 3.91
CA ILE A 71 -14.45 10.36 4.24
C ILE A 71 -14.52 11.23 2.99
N SER A 72 -13.53 11.13 2.09
CA SER A 72 -13.51 11.88 0.82
C SER A 72 -14.67 11.51 -0.09
N LEU A 73 -15.08 10.24 -0.08
CA LEU A 73 -16.20 9.73 -0.87
C LEU A 73 -17.53 10.29 -0.34
N ILE A 74 -17.73 10.25 0.98
CA ILE A 74 -18.97 10.71 1.63
C ILE A 74 -19.09 12.24 1.53
N SER A 75 -18.02 12.97 1.81
CA SER A 75 -18.07 14.43 1.95
C SER A 75 -18.12 15.16 0.60
N LYS A 76 -17.94 14.45 -0.53
CA LYS A 76 -17.78 15.01 -1.89
C LYS A 76 -16.76 16.16 -2.01
N ARG A 77 -15.89 16.35 -1.00
CA ARG A 77 -14.90 17.43 -0.95
C ARG A 77 -13.60 16.97 -1.60
N LEU A 78 -13.26 17.59 -2.73
CA LEU A 78 -12.06 17.31 -3.53
C LEU A 78 -10.73 17.67 -2.85
N ASN A 79 -10.74 18.42 -1.74
CA ASN A 79 -9.52 18.93 -1.11
C ASN A 79 -8.64 17.87 -0.43
N LEU A 80 -9.10 16.63 -0.28
CA LEU A 80 -8.31 15.55 0.33
C LEU A 80 -7.33 14.88 -0.64
N PHE A 81 -7.33 15.25 -1.93
CA PHE A 81 -6.46 14.62 -2.94
C PHE A 81 -4.97 14.69 -2.55
N TRP A 82 -4.49 15.87 -2.15
CA TRP A 82 -3.08 16.04 -1.78
C TRP A 82 -2.71 15.27 -0.52
N SER A 83 -3.60 15.24 0.48
CA SER A 83 -3.40 14.45 1.69
C SER A 83 -3.31 12.94 1.38
N LEU A 84 -4.21 12.42 0.54
CA LEU A 84 -4.18 11.02 0.11
C LEU A 84 -2.90 10.68 -0.67
N LEU A 85 -2.45 11.59 -1.55
CA LEU A 85 -1.22 11.42 -2.31
C LEU A 85 0.01 11.35 -1.39
N ILE A 86 0.11 12.26 -0.43
CA ILE A 86 1.20 12.29 0.55
C ILE A 86 1.23 10.98 1.36
N ILE A 87 0.07 10.50 1.81
CA ILE A 87 -0.02 9.23 2.54
C ILE A 87 0.45 8.05 1.68
N CYS A 88 0.07 8.00 0.39
CA CYS A 88 0.55 6.97 -0.53
C CYS A 88 2.07 7.01 -0.69
N ILE A 89 2.67 8.20 -0.87
CA ILE A 89 4.12 8.35 -1.03
C ILE A 89 4.85 7.92 0.26
N LEU A 90 4.38 8.38 1.42
CA LEU A 90 4.95 7.98 2.71
C LEU A 90 4.88 6.47 2.90
N ARG A 91 3.74 5.85 2.54
CA ARG A 91 3.57 4.40 2.62
C ARG A 91 4.56 3.65 1.72
N ILE A 92 4.79 4.13 0.50
CA ILE A 92 5.80 3.54 -0.40
C ILE A 92 7.18 3.58 0.25
N ILE A 93 7.60 4.74 0.74
CA ILE A 93 8.93 4.91 1.34
C ILE A 93 9.09 3.97 2.53
N VAL A 94 8.13 4.02 3.46
CA VAL A 94 8.16 3.22 4.69
C VAL A 94 8.13 1.71 4.38
N ASN A 95 7.28 1.26 3.45
CA ASN A 95 7.22 -0.15 3.08
C ASN A 95 8.50 -0.61 2.38
N ILE A 96 9.08 0.18 1.45
CA ILE A 96 10.35 -0.17 0.80
C ILE A 96 11.46 -0.29 1.84
N SER A 97 11.59 0.70 2.73
CA SER A 97 12.59 0.64 3.81
C SER A 97 12.38 -0.57 4.71
N GLY A 98 11.13 -0.88 5.07
CA GLY A 98 10.78 -2.07 5.85
C GLY A 98 11.17 -3.37 5.15
N ILE A 99 10.79 -3.53 3.89
CA ILE A 99 11.10 -4.70 3.05
C ILE A 99 12.61 -4.89 2.92
N VAL A 100 13.37 -3.82 2.61
CA VAL A 100 14.82 -3.90 2.44
C VAL A 100 15.50 -4.32 3.74
N LEU A 101 15.13 -3.71 4.88
CA LEU A 101 15.70 -4.07 6.18
C LEU A 101 15.39 -5.52 6.57
N LEU A 102 14.17 -5.98 6.31
CA LEU A 102 13.77 -7.37 6.53
C LEU A 102 14.48 -8.34 5.60
N ALA A 103 14.61 -8.02 4.31
CA ALA A 103 15.32 -8.84 3.34
C ALA A 103 16.80 -8.99 3.71
N ILE A 104 17.45 -7.91 4.18
CA ILE A 104 18.82 -7.95 4.70
C ILE A 104 18.88 -8.84 5.95
N ALA A 105 17.97 -8.64 6.91
CA ALA A 105 17.96 -9.44 8.14
C ALA A 105 17.75 -10.94 7.88
N LEU A 106 16.86 -11.29 6.94
CA LEU A 106 16.57 -12.66 6.55
C LEU A 106 17.73 -13.29 5.77
N THR A 107 18.29 -12.56 4.80
CA THR A 107 19.47 -13.01 4.04
C THR A 107 20.68 -13.23 4.95
N ASN A 108 20.92 -12.32 5.90
CA ASN A 108 22.04 -12.46 6.85
C ASN A 108 21.88 -13.66 7.80
N ASN A 109 20.66 -14.16 7.99
CA ASN A 109 20.38 -15.35 8.79
C ASN A 109 20.12 -16.61 7.93
N ASN A 110 20.36 -16.54 6.62
CA ASN A 110 20.11 -17.63 5.67
C ASN A 110 18.66 -18.19 5.70
N CYS A 111 17.68 -17.35 6.00
CA CYS A 111 16.27 -17.74 5.97
C CYS A 111 15.73 -17.72 4.53
N ASN A 112 14.87 -18.67 4.16
CA ASN A 112 14.12 -18.60 2.92
C ASN A 112 13.05 -17.50 3.04
N SER A 113 13.28 -16.41 2.33
CA SER A 113 12.46 -15.20 2.41
C SER A 113 11.64 -14.95 1.15
N GLY A 114 11.68 -15.88 0.19
CA GLY A 114 11.09 -15.69 -1.15
C GLY A 114 9.62 -15.31 -1.09
N GLU A 115 8.80 -16.09 -0.41
CA GLU A 115 7.36 -15.86 -0.31
C GLU A 115 7.01 -14.63 0.54
N ALA A 116 7.75 -14.40 1.64
CA ALA A 116 7.55 -13.21 2.47
C ALA A 116 7.84 -11.92 1.69
N ILE A 117 8.95 -11.87 0.96
CA ILE A 117 9.32 -10.71 0.13
C ILE A 117 8.33 -10.57 -1.04
N ALA A 118 7.92 -11.67 -1.67
CA ALA A 118 6.92 -11.65 -2.74
C ALA A 118 5.57 -11.09 -2.25
N GLY A 119 5.11 -11.50 -1.07
CA GLY A 119 3.90 -10.98 -0.45
C GLY A 119 3.97 -9.48 -0.20
N LEU A 120 5.08 -9.00 0.36
CA LEU A 120 5.30 -7.57 0.58
C LEU A 120 5.41 -6.78 -0.74
N ALA A 121 6.00 -7.37 -1.78
CA ALA A 121 6.07 -6.78 -3.12
C ALA A 121 4.68 -6.67 -3.77
N ILE A 122 3.81 -7.67 -3.62
CA ILE A 122 2.41 -7.60 -4.08
C ILE A 122 1.67 -6.45 -3.39
N ASN A 123 1.88 -6.28 -2.08
CA ASN A 123 1.31 -5.16 -1.33
C ASN A 123 1.78 -3.81 -1.91
N MET A 124 3.07 -3.71 -2.28
CA MET A 124 3.61 -2.52 -2.96
C MET A 124 2.97 -2.26 -4.34
N ILE A 125 2.75 -3.29 -5.15
CA ILE A 125 2.10 -3.16 -6.46
C ILE A 125 0.70 -2.55 -6.31
N GLY A 126 -0.06 -2.98 -5.29
CA GLY A 126 -1.38 -2.40 -4.99
C GLY A 126 -1.32 -0.89 -4.73
N ILE A 127 -0.29 -0.39 -4.04
CA ILE A 127 -0.09 1.04 -3.80
C ILE A 127 0.21 1.79 -5.09
N PHE A 128 1.05 1.21 -5.96
CA PHE A 128 1.38 1.81 -7.25
C PHE A 128 0.15 1.94 -8.16
N VAL A 129 -0.74 0.94 -8.19
CA VAL A 129 -1.99 1.00 -8.96
C VAL A 129 -2.87 2.17 -8.50
N ILE A 130 -2.95 2.44 -7.19
CA ILE A 130 -3.67 3.60 -6.66
C ILE A 130 -3.02 4.92 -7.10
N LEU A 131 -1.69 5.03 -7.01
CA LEU A 131 -0.97 6.23 -7.45
C LEU A 131 -1.19 6.52 -8.93
N ILE A 132 -1.12 5.49 -9.77
CA ILE A 132 -1.40 5.58 -11.21
C ILE A 132 -2.85 6.08 -11.42
N SER A 133 -3.81 5.55 -10.66
CA SER A 133 -5.20 5.97 -10.72
C SER A 133 -5.39 7.44 -10.31
N PHE A 134 -4.68 7.91 -9.28
CA PHE A 134 -4.67 9.32 -8.90
C PHE A 134 -4.08 10.21 -9.99
N CYS A 135 -2.99 9.78 -10.63
CA CYS A 135 -2.37 10.51 -11.75
C CYS A 135 -3.33 10.59 -12.95
N PHE A 136 -4.03 9.51 -13.29
CA PHE A 136 -5.04 9.51 -14.35
C PHE A 136 -6.22 10.43 -14.01
N LYS A 137 -6.71 10.42 -12.77
CA LYS A 137 -7.79 11.33 -12.33
C LYS A 137 -7.37 12.80 -12.47
N LYS A 138 -6.15 13.15 -12.04
CA LYS A 138 -5.64 14.52 -12.18
C LYS A 138 -5.55 14.95 -13.64
N ARG A 139 -5.06 14.07 -14.53
CA ARG A 139 -5.00 14.31 -15.98
C ARG A 139 -6.38 14.41 -16.62
N SER A 140 -7.36 13.67 -16.12
CA SER A 140 -8.75 13.76 -16.59
C SER A 140 -9.40 15.08 -16.18
N ASN A 141 -9.18 15.55 -14.94
CA ASN A 141 -9.69 16.85 -14.51
C ASN A 141 -9.03 18.00 -15.28
N SER A 142 -7.76 17.89 -15.67
CA SER A 142 -7.11 18.91 -16.51
C SER A 142 -7.55 18.87 -17.98
N ARG A 143 -8.34 17.87 -18.40
CA ARG A 143 -8.88 17.76 -19.77
C ARG A 143 -10.41 17.90 -19.84
N ASN A 144 -11.11 17.82 -18.70
CA ASN A 144 -12.57 17.84 -18.62
C ASN A 144 -13.12 19.02 -17.81
N ASP A 145 -12.54 20.21 -17.95
CA ASP A 145 -13.32 21.45 -17.79
C ASP A 145 -14.49 21.51 -18.80
N GLU A 146 -14.56 20.57 -19.75
CA GLU A 146 -15.69 20.30 -20.64
C GLU A 146 -16.53 19.11 -20.14
N CYS A 147 -17.35 19.32 -19.11
CA CYS A 147 -18.59 18.57 -18.88
C CYS A 147 -19.54 19.36 -17.97
N THR A 148 -19.97 20.53 -18.47
CA THR A 148 -21.28 21.14 -18.23
C THR A 148 -22.37 20.32 -18.96
N TYR A 149 -23.68 20.36 -18.73
CA TYR A 149 -24.59 21.14 -17.89
C TYR A 149 -25.57 20.18 -17.19
N SER A 150 -26.02 20.54 -15.99
CA SER A 150 -27.39 20.32 -15.52
C SER A 150 -27.98 21.70 -15.27
#